data_AF-A0A7Z7YSR6-F1
#
_entry.id   AF-A0A7Z7YSR6-F1
#
_cell.length_a   1.000
_cell.length_b   1.000
_cell.length_c   1.000
_cell.angle_alpha   90.00
_cell.angle_beta   90.00
_cell.angle_gamma   90.00
#
_symmetry.space_group_name_H-M   'P 1'
#
loop_
_entity.id
_entity.type
_entity.pdbx_description
1 polymer ?
#
loop_
_entity_poly.entity_id
_entity_poly.type
_entity_poly.pdbx_seq_one_letter_code
_entity_poly.pdbx_strand_id
1 'polypeptide(L)'
;VNDVYSTKMSVKELGAFMNSGIINYNFDIQREAKLEIRTDEIIKTPNINERNVREMVNHLLNDSLKESTIYLNAAPTTSSVGDELIYDNSTYTLIVTEGTRIDVLDGFHRLLSVQRALRENPMIDFEFNVVFSNFTTSEAIKWQAQHSKATAWSKNR
;
A
#
# COMPACT_ATOMS: atom_id res chain seq x y z
N VAL A 1 4.27 3.95 -22.27
CA VAL A 1 3.96 2.69 -21.57
C VAL A 1 4.26 2.98 -20.12
N ASN A 2 3.28 2.87 -19.23
CA ASN A 2 3.55 3.15 -17.81
C ASN A 2 4.22 1.89 -17.26
N ASP A 3 5.51 1.98 -17.00
CA ASP A 3 6.25 0.84 -16.50
C ASP A 3 5.78 0.51 -15.08
N VAL A 4 5.55 -0.78 -14.86
CA VAL A 4 5.12 -1.33 -13.59
C VAL A 4 6.11 -2.42 -13.23
N TYR A 5 6.66 -2.31 -12.03
CA TYR A 5 7.68 -3.21 -11.52
C TYR A 5 7.11 -4.00 -10.35
N SER A 6 7.61 -5.22 -10.14
CA SER A 6 7.18 -6.05 -9.03
C SER A 6 8.36 -6.71 -8.35
N THR A 7 8.31 -6.80 -7.03
CA THR A 7 9.31 -7.48 -6.21
C THR A 7 8.63 -8.15 -5.02
N LYS A 8 9.36 -8.99 -4.29
CA LYS A 8 8.96 -9.44 -2.96
C LYS A 8 9.54 -8.49 -1.93
N MET A 9 8.75 -8.16 -0.91
CA MET A 9 9.23 -7.41 0.25
C MET A 9 8.78 -8.11 1.53
N SER A 10 9.69 -8.21 2.49
CA SER A 10 9.39 -8.72 3.81
C SER A 10 8.44 -7.77 4.56
N VAL A 11 7.65 -8.33 5.47
CA VAL A 11 6.82 -7.52 6.37
C VAL A 11 7.66 -6.54 7.19
N LYS A 12 8.92 -6.86 7.50
CA LYS A 12 9.83 -5.99 8.26
C LYS A 12 10.19 -4.73 7.47
N GLU A 13 10.52 -4.86 6.19
CA GLU A 13 10.80 -3.73 5.30
C GLU A 13 9.56 -2.85 5.13
N LEU A 14 8.41 -3.47 4.86
CA LEU A 14 7.14 -2.75 4.72
C LEU A 14 6.75 -2.02 6.03
N GLY A 15 6.96 -2.66 7.18
CA GLY A 15 6.76 -2.06 8.49
C GLY A 15 7.68 -0.86 8.72
N ALA A 16 8.95 -0.95 8.32
CA ALA A 16 9.89 0.17 8.40
C ALA A 16 9.47 1.35 7.49
N PHE A 17 8.98 1.07 6.27
CA PHE A 17 8.50 2.10 5.35
C PHE A 17 7.24 2.80 5.87
N MET A 18 6.33 2.04 6.50
CA MET A 18 5.14 2.60 7.15
C MET A 18 5.52 3.47 8.36
N ASN A 19 6.44 2.99 9.20
CA ASN A 19 6.86 3.72 10.42
C ASN A 19 7.67 4.99 10.12
N SER A 20 8.40 5.02 9.00
CA SER A 20 9.16 6.19 8.54
C SER A 20 8.31 7.20 7.77
N GLY A 21 7.04 6.89 7.46
CA GLY A 21 6.16 7.79 6.72
C GLY A 21 6.44 7.85 5.22
N ILE A 22 7.26 6.94 4.68
CA ILE A 22 7.55 6.86 3.23
C ILE A 22 6.27 6.50 2.46
N ILE A 23 5.48 5.57 3.00
CA ILE A 23 4.22 5.12 2.41
C ILE A 23 3.07 5.98 2.94
N ASN A 24 2.32 6.58 2.02
CA ASN A 24 1.28 7.56 2.28
C ASN A 24 -0.10 7.06 1.83
N TYR A 25 -1.14 7.45 2.57
CA TYR A 25 -2.51 7.28 2.12
C TYR A 25 -2.96 8.54 1.37
N ASN A 26 -3.09 8.44 0.05
CA ASN A 26 -3.48 9.57 -0.79
C ASN A 26 -5.01 9.62 -0.98
N PHE A 27 -5.66 10.57 -0.29
CA PHE A 27 -7.11 10.76 -0.33
C PHE A 27 -7.65 11.24 -1.69
N ASP A 28 -6.81 11.76 -2.58
CA ASP A 28 -7.24 12.19 -3.90
C ASP A 28 -7.36 11.02 -4.88
N ILE A 29 -6.64 9.92 -4.59
CA ILE A 29 -6.69 8.68 -5.38
C ILE A 29 -7.70 7.70 -4.76
N GLN A 30 -7.71 7.60 -3.43
CA GLN A 30 -8.51 6.63 -2.69
C GLN A 30 -10.00 7.00 -2.65
N ARG A 31 -10.86 6.02 -2.95
CA ARG A 31 -12.31 6.22 -3.14
C ARG A 31 -13.09 6.73 -1.92
N GLU A 32 -12.68 6.37 -0.71
CA GLU A 32 -13.48 6.63 0.49
C GLU A 32 -12.61 7.17 1.64
N ALA A 33 -12.71 8.47 1.86
CA ALA A 33 -12.28 9.11 3.10
C ALA A 33 -13.47 9.17 4.06
N LYS A 34 -13.29 8.71 5.30
CA LYS A 34 -14.22 9.00 6.38
C LYS A 34 -13.92 10.41 6.92
N LEU A 35 -14.92 11.28 6.92
CA LEU A 35 -14.82 12.60 7.54
C LEU A 35 -15.10 12.46 9.04
N GLU A 36 -14.15 12.85 9.89
CA GLU A 36 -14.34 12.96 11.33
C GLU A 36 -14.27 14.44 11.72
N ILE A 37 -15.26 14.92 12.46
CA ILE A 37 -15.20 16.25 13.08
C ILE A 37 -14.53 16.09 14.43
N ARG A 38 -13.37 16.72 14.62
CA ARG A 38 -12.71 16.82 15.93
C ARG A 38 -12.44 18.28 16.20
N THR A 39 -12.91 18.77 17.36
CA THR A 39 -12.61 20.14 17.84
C THR A 39 -12.77 21.20 16.75
N ASP A 40 -13.94 21.23 16.10
CA ASP A 40 -14.32 22.15 15.02
C ASP A 40 -13.54 22.07 13.70
N GLU A 41 -12.69 21.06 13.51
CA GLU A 41 -12.00 20.78 12.25
C GLU A 41 -12.51 19.47 11.61
N ILE A 42 -12.67 19.50 10.28
CA ILE A 42 -13.00 18.30 9.48
C ILE A 42 -11.70 17.59 9.11
N ILE A 43 -11.47 16.43 9.71
CA ILE A 43 -10.30 15.59 9.44
C ILE A 43 -10.71 14.44 8.50
N LYS A 44 -9.99 14.27 7.40
CA LYS A 44 -10.11 13.10 6.51
C LYS A 44 -9.31 11.94 7.11
N THR A 45 -9.97 10.79 7.28
CA THR A 45 -9.35 9.54 7.75
C THR A 45 -9.63 8.41 6.76
N PRO A 46 -8.72 7.43 6.61
CA PRO A 46 -8.99 6.28 5.73
C PRO A 46 -10.21 5.48 6.22
N ASN A 47 -11.02 4.94 5.31
CA ASN A 47 -12.08 4.00 5.68
C ASN A 47 -11.48 2.63 6.04
N ILE A 48 -11.33 2.35 7.33
CA ILE A 48 -10.69 1.14 7.83
C ILE A 48 -11.75 0.13 8.30
N ASN A 49 -11.77 -1.05 7.69
CA ASN A 49 -12.51 -2.18 8.25
C ASN A 49 -11.65 -2.86 9.32
N GLU A 50 -11.84 -2.42 10.56
CA GLU A 50 -11.10 -2.90 11.72
C GLU A 50 -11.24 -4.41 11.97
N ARG A 51 -12.36 -5.03 11.58
CA ARG A 51 -12.52 -6.48 11.69
C ARG A 51 -11.53 -7.20 10.78
N ASN A 52 -11.48 -6.81 9.51
CA ASN A 52 -10.58 -7.41 8.53
C ASN A 52 -9.11 -7.18 8.91
N VAL A 53 -8.76 -6.00 9.43
CA VAL A 53 -7.39 -5.71 9.91
C VAL A 53 -7.01 -6.67 11.05
N ARG A 54 -7.87 -6.86 12.04
CA ARG A 54 -7.62 -7.80 13.15
C ARG A 54 -7.52 -9.25 12.68
N GLU A 55 -8.38 -9.68 11.77
CA GLU A 55 -8.30 -11.02 11.17
C GLU A 55 -6.95 -11.23 10.49
N MET A 56 -6.48 -10.26 9.69
CA MET A 56 -5.16 -10.34 9.06
C MET A 56 -4.00 -10.31 10.05
N VAL A 57 -4.07 -9.53 11.14
CA VAL A 57 -3.07 -9.56 12.23
C VAL A 57 -2.98 -10.96 12.82
N ASN A 58 -4.12 -11.58 13.15
CA ASN A 58 -4.15 -12.95 13.67
C ASN A 58 -3.55 -13.94 12.67
N HIS A 59 -3.83 -13.78 11.38
CA HIS A 59 -3.25 -14.65 10.35
C HIS A 59 -1.73 -14.51 10.22
N LEU A 60 -1.19 -13.29 10.32
CA LEU A 60 0.25 -13.04 10.33
C LEU A 60 0.93 -13.65 11.57
N LEU A 61 0.33 -13.48 12.74
CA LEU A 61 0.88 -14.00 14.00
C LEU A 61 0.89 -15.53 14.07
N ASN A 62 -0.07 -16.18 13.39
CA ASN A 62 -0.23 -17.63 13.37
C ASN A 62 0.30 -18.29 12.08
N ASP A 63 1.08 -17.58 11.27
CA ASP A 63 1.65 -18.09 10.00
C ASP A 63 0.61 -18.77 9.08
N SER A 64 -0.57 -18.16 8.98
CA SER A 64 -1.70 -18.70 8.19
C SER A 64 -2.20 -17.74 7.12
N LEU A 65 -1.63 -16.53 7.05
CA LEU A 65 -1.96 -15.57 6.01
C LEU A 65 -1.56 -16.13 4.63
N LYS A 66 -2.42 -15.95 3.64
CA LYS A 66 -2.09 -16.29 2.25
C LYS A 66 -1.48 -15.10 1.54
N GLU A 67 -0.50 -15.40 0.69
CA GLU A 67 0.18 -14.43 -0.16
C GLU A 67 -0.85 -13.61 -0.96
N SER A 68 -0.60 -12.30 -1.02
CA SER A 68 -1.38 -11.37 -1.82
C SER A 68 -0.50 -10.19 -2.24
N THR A 69 -1.05 -9.31 -3.08
CA THR A 69 -0.30 -8.20 -3.65
C THR A 69 -0.62 -6.88 -2.96
N ILE A 70 0.41 -6.08 -2.70
CA ILE A 70 0.30 -4.67 -2.32
C ILE A 70 0.66 -3.83 -3.53
N TYR A 71 -0.15 -2.82 -3.84
CA TYR A 71 0.07 -1.92 -4.97
C TYR A 71 0.42 -0.54 -4.46
N LEU A 72 1.62 -0.09 -4.81
CA LEU A 72 2.19 1.19 -4.44
C LEU A 72 2.44 2.01 -5.71
N ASN A 73 2.30 3.32 -5.59
CA ASN A 73 2.54 4.27 -6.65
C ASN A 73 3.60 5.27 -6.23
N ALA A 74 4.70 5.32 -6.97
CA ALA A 74 5.62 6.43 -6.92
C ALA A 74 4.96 7.63 -7.59
N ALA A 75 4.58 8.64 -6.80
CA ALA A 75 3.81 9.77 -7.26
C ALA A 75 4.65 10.63 -8.23
N PRO A 76 4.17 10.87 -9.47
CA PRO A 76 4.90 11.67 -10.43
C PRO A 76 5.21 13.07 -9.93
N THR A 77 6.32 13.62 -10.41
CA THR A 77 6.85 14.96 -10.10
C THR A 77 7.14 15.19 -8.62
N THR A 78 7.46 14.13 -7.86
CA THR A 78 7.80 14.25 -6.43
C THR A 78 9.27 13.98 -6.14
N SER A 79 9.99 13.31 -7.05
CA SER A 79 11.43 13.14 -6.93
C SER A 79 12.16 14.49 -6.81
N SER A 80 13.19 14.54 -5.97
CA SER A 80 14.08 15.70 -5.87
C SER A 80 15.25 15.65 -6.87
N VAL A 81 15.46 14.52 -7.55
CA VAL A 81 16.67 14.25 -8.35
C VAL A 81 16.41 13.75 -9.77
N GLY A 82 15.16 13.58 -10.21
CA GLY A 82 14.83 13.17 -11.58
C GLY A 82 13.53 12.39 -11.69
N ASP A 83 13.58 11.26 -12.40
CA ASP A 83 12.46 10.32 -12.49
C ASP A 83 12.26 9.60 -11.15
N GLU A 84 11.03 9.25 -10.79
CA GLU A 84 10.76 8.60 -9.52
C GLU A 84 11.32 7.18 -9.39
N LEU A 85 11.32 6.45 -10.50
CA LEU A 85 11.69 5.04 -10.58
C LEU A 85 12.77 4.85 -11.64
N ILE A 86 13.91 4.32 -11.23
CA ILE A 86 15.02 3.99 -12.12
C ILE A 86 15.26 2.49 -12.03
N TYR A 87 15.11 1.77 -13.14
CA TYR A 87 15.36 0.33 -13.21
C TYR A 87 16.70 0.04 -13.89
N ASP A 88 17.58 -0.68 -13.18
CA ASP A 88 18.83 -1.16 -13.73
C ASP A 88 18.68 -2.63 -14.18
N ASN A 89 18.60 -2.82 -15.49
CA ASN A 89 18.49 -4.15 -16.12
C ASN A 89 19.70 -5.06 -15.86
N SER A 90 20.88 -4.51 -15.56
CA SER A 90 22.09 -5.30 -15.35
C SER A 90 22.13 -5.94 -13.96
N THR A 91 21.54 -5.28 -12.98
CA THR A 91 21.48 -5.73 -11.57
C THR A 91 20.09 -6.18 -11.14
N TYR A 92 19.08 -6.04 -12.01
CA TYR A 92 17.66 -6.26 -11.71
C TYR A 92 17.17 -5.44 -10.51
N THR A 93 17.73 -4.23 -10.32
CA THR A 93 17.44 -3.36 -9.18
C THR A 93 16.50 -2.24 -9.58
N LEU A 94 15.43 -2.05 -8.80
CA LEU A 94 14.57 -0.87 -8.89
C LEU A 94 14.99 0.12 -7.81
N ILE A 95 15.31 1.34 -8.22
CA ILE A 95 15.65 2.45 -7.33
C ILE A 95 14.45 3.40 -7.29
N VAL A 96 13.94 3.63 -6.08
CA VAL A 96 13.03 4.74 -5.80
C VAL A 96 13.90 5.94 -5.43
N THR A 97 13.80 7.03 -6.18
CA THR A 97 14.68 8.18 -5.98
C THR A 97 14.32 9.00 -4.73
N GLU A 98 15.29 9.78 -4.25
CA GLU A 98 15.07 10.67 -3.10
C GLU A 98 13.92 11.67 -3.37
N GLY A 99 13.17 11.99 -2.32
CA GLY A 99 12.01 12.90 -2.40
C GLY A 99 10.74 12.25 -2.98
N THR A 100 10.85 11.12 -3.69
CA THR A 100 9.71 10.42 -4.25
C THR A 100 8.71 10.02 -3.17
N ARG A 101 7.48 10.53 -3.29
CA ARG A 101 6.37 10.14 -2.42
C ARG A 101 5.80 8.81 -2.92
N ILE A 102 5.67 7.84 -2.00
CA ILE A 102 4.99 6.57 -2.29
C ILE A 102 3.56 6.63 -1.76
N ASP A 103 2.58 6.55 -2.66
CA ASP A 103 1.16 6.52 -2.34
C ASP A 103 0.61 5.09 -2.46
N VAL A 104 -0.18 4.64 -1.49
CA VAL A 104 -0.85 3.34 -1.57
C VAL A 104 -1.97 3.40 -2.60
N LEU A 105 -1.98 2.49 -3.57
CA LEU A 105 -3.12 2.27 -4.48
C LEU A 105 -4.09 1.23 -3.93
N ASP A 106 -3.57 0.10 -3.45
CA ASP A 106 -4.32 -0.97 -2.81
C ASP A 106 -3.43 -1.73 -1.80
N GLY A 107 -4.05 -2.30 -0.77
CA GLY A 107 -3.36 -3.03 0.29
C GLY A 107 -3.14 -2.23 1.58
N PHE A 108 -3.81 -1.09 1.75
CA PHE A 108 -3.64 -0.27 2.96
C PHE A 108 -3.99 -1.03 4.26
N HIS A 109 -5.07 -1.80 4.29
CA HIS A 109 -5.40 -2.63 5.47
C HIS A 109 -4.32 -3.68 5.75
N ARG A 110 -3.64 -4.21 4.72
CA ARG A 110 -2.52 -5.16 4.89
C ARG A 110 -1.32 -4.47 5.53
N LEU A 111 -0.97 -3.28 5.06
CA LEU A 111 0.11 -2.47 5.63
C LEU A 111 -0.17 -2.11 7.09
N LEU A 112 -1.42 -1.75 7.42
CA LEU A 112 -1.84 -1.53 8.82
C LEU A 112 -1.73 -2.81 9.65
N SER A 113 -2.16 -3.96 9.12
CA SER A 113 -2.02 -5.24 9.82
C SER A 113 -0.56 -5.62 10.05
N VAL A 114 0.33 -5.39 9.07
CA VAL A 114 1.78 -5.58 9.23
C VAL A 114 2.32 -4.72 10.37
N GLN A 115 2.00 -3.43 10.38
CA GLN A 115 2.47 -2.51 11.42
C GLN A 115 1.99 -2.95 12.82
N ARG A 116 0.74 -3.42 12.94
CA ARG A 116 0.19 -3.90 14.22
C ARG A 116 0.81 -5.24 14.64
N ALA A 117 0.89 -6.20 13.73
CA ALA A 117 1.43 -7.52 14.01
C ALA A 117 2.91 -7.46 14.42
N LEU A 118 3.73 -6.61 13.78
CA LEU A 118 5.14 -6.44 14.14
C LEU A 118 5.36 -5.80 15.52
N ARG A 119 4.40 -5.03 16.04
CA ARG A 119 4.46 -4.52 17.42
C ARG A 119 4.22 -5.64 18.44
N GLU A 120 3.46 -6.66 18.06
CA GLU A 120 3.17 -7.81 18.91
C GLU A 120 4.26 -8.89 18.81
N ASN A 121 4.69 -9.19 17.58
CA ASN A 121 5.77 -10.12 17.30
C ASN A 121 6.71 -9.56 16.21
N PRO A 122 7.87 -9.02 16.57
CA PRO A 122 8.83 -8.48 15.59
C PRO A 122 9.55 -9.57 14.78
N MET A 123 9.36 -10.85 15.13
CA MET A 123 10.02 -11.99 14.48
C MET A 123 9.20 -12.61 13.35
N ILE A 124 8.03 -12.05 13.02
CA ILE A 124 7.21 -12.53 11.89
C ILE A 124 8.07 -12.58 10.62
N ASP A 125 8.02 -13.73 9.95
CA ASP A 125 8.65 -13.97 8.67
C ASP A 125 7.56 -14.20 7.63
N PHE A 126 7.37 -13.21 6.75
CA PHE A 126 6.38 -13.24 5.70
C PHE A 126 6.76 -12.22 4.64
N GLU A 127 6.47 -12.52 3.38
CA GLU A 127 6.71 -11.63 2.25
C GLU A 127 5.42 -11.34 1.50
N PHE A 128 5.23 -10.09 1.10
CA PHE A 128 4.20 -9.72 0.15
C PHE A 128 4.81 -9.57 -1.24
N ASN A 129 4.04 -9.90 -2.27
CA ASN A 129 4.31 -9.38 -3.60
C ASN A 129 3.96 -7.89 -3.58
N VAL A 130 4.91 -7.04 -3.97
CA VAL A 130 4.74 -5.58 -4.01
C VAL A 130 4.94 -5.12 -5.43
N VAL A 131 3.97 -4.33 -5.90
CA VAL A 131 3.98 -3.74 -7.24
C VAL A 131 4.16 -2.24 -7.10
N PHE A 132 5.14 -1.70 -7.82
CA PHE A 132 5.40 -0.26 -7.93
C PHE A 132 5.03 0.24 -9.32
N SER A 133 4.17 1.24 -9.36
CA SER A 133 3.85 2.02 -10.57
C SER A 133 4.34 3.46 -10.44
N ASN A 134 4.38 4.19 -11.56
CA ASN A 134 4.55 5.65 -11.59
C ASN A 134 3.39 6.29 -12.38
N PHE A 135 2.18 6.09 -11.88
CA PHE A 135 0.94 6.60 -12.47
C PHE A 135 0.68 8.03 -12.03
N THR A 136 0.21 8.86 -12.96
CA THR A 136 -0.44 10.13 -12.64
C THR A 136 -1.69 9.89 -11.79
N THR A 137 -2.15 10.91 -11.06
CA THR A 137 -3.40 10.83 -10.26
C THR A 137 -4.58 10.32 -11.09
N SER A 138 -4.71 10.76 -12.35
CA SER A 138 -5.80 10.31 -13.23
C SER A 138 -5.70 8.82 -13.57
N GLU A 139 -4.50 8.33 -13.83
CA GLU A 139 -4.26 6.92 -14.13
C GLU A 139 -4.46 6.05 -12.89
N ALA A 140 -4.01 6.51 -11.72
CA ALA A 140 -4.23 5.83 -10.46
C ALA A 140 -5.73 5.72 -10.11
N ILE A 141 -6.52 6.78 -10.33
CA ILE A 141 -7.99 6.74 -10.17
C ILE A 141 -8.62 5.75 -11.15
N LYS A 142 -8.20 5.75 -12.42
CA LYS A 142 -8.70 4.80 -13.44
C LYS A 142 -8.36 3.36 -13.05
N TRP A 143 -7.13 3.13 -12.58
CA TRP A 143 -6.66 1.84 -12.12
C TRP A 143 -7.51 1.34 -10.95
N GLN A 144 -7.73 2.18 -9.92
CA GLN A 144 -8.60 1.84 -8.80
C GLN A 144 -10.02 1.51 -9.26
N ALA A 145 -10.55 2.29 -10.20
CA ALA A 145 -11.90 2.07 -10.71
C ALA A 145 -12.07 0.77 -11.50
N GLN A 146 -11.00 0.25 -12.10
CA GLN A 146 -10.99 -1.07 -12.72
C GLN A 146 -10.82 -2.18 -11.69
N HIS A 147 -9.89 -2.03 -10.74
CA HIS A 147 -9.61 -3.03 -9.70
C HIS A 147 -10.76 -3.21 -8.70
N SER A 148 -11.50 -2.15 -8.39
CA SER A 148 -12.63 -2.20 -7.45
C SER A 148 -13.86 -2.95 -7.98
N LYS A 149 -13.88 -3.37 -9.24
CA LYS A 149 -15.08 -3.99 -9.88
C LYS A 149 -15.33 -5.45 -9.48
N ALA A 150 -14.68 -5.96 -8.44
CA ALA A 150 -14.99 -7.26 -7.89
C ALA A 150 -16.45 -7.29 -7.40
N THR A 151 -17.28 -8.11 -8.03
CA THR A 151 -18.65 -8.35 -7.57
C THR A 151 -18.60 -9.15 -6.29
N ALA A 152 -19.39 -8.76 -5.28
CA ALA A 152 -19.54 -9.55 -4.07
C ALA A 152 -19.93 -10.98 -4.43
N TRP A 153 -19.33 -11.95 -3.75
CA TRP A 153 -19.71 -13.35 -3.93
C TRP A 153 -21.19 -13.53 -3.59
N SER A 154 -21.90 -14.33 -4.37
CA SER A 154 -23.28 -14.68 -4.07
C SER A 154 -23.36 -15.22 -2.64
N LYS A 155 -24.35 -14.74 -1.86
CA LYS A 155 -24.60 -15.20 -0.48
C LYS A 155 -25.00 -16.68 -0.40
N ASN A 156 -25.23 -17.35 -1.54
CA ASN A 156 -25.65 -18.75 -1.62
C ASN A 156 -24.48 -19.73 -1.70
N ARG A 157 -23.36 -19.43 -1.03
CA ARG A 157 -22.17 -20.28 -1.04
C ARG A 157 -21.78 -20.68 0.37
#